data_AF-A0A9D1SC23-F1
#
_entry.id   AF-A0A9D1SC23-F1
#
_cell.length_a   1.000
_cell.length_b   1.000
_cell.length_c   1.000
_cell.angle_alpha   90.00
_cell.angle_beta   90.00
_cell.angle_gamma   90.00
#
_symmetry.space_group_name_H-M   'P 1'
#
loop_
_entity.id
_entity.type
_entity.pdbx_description
1 polymer ?
#
loop_
_entity_poly.entity_id
_entity_poly.type
_entity_poly.pdbx_seq_one_letter_code
_entity_poly.pdbx_strand_id
1 'polypeptide(L)'
;MKYYPKFANVKFIVGDGELDFGYTEFSTDDLCKQAGYVHNGCPAGYIKDDECPYDSKFVRDCIDPDIWCKNNGYHVTSCSVPEYPANPCPYKSSLYKSCETDNIRACKELGYSLTCEAGKVGDINQSCPYNDSYKKCICNPCSGYDYTAAQASAQGYVPGEVCNSCGTIKYKRTENACSGYKTCDCGGEAGAKVCYSGAVQKFDTCRSCCENKCTLASCPAGNTCEYESCSKKYCAVGCATGYLDLDNYWCGGALSCLVK
;
A
#
# COMPACT_ATOMS: atom_id res chain seq x y z
N MET A 1 20.13 -50.67 39.43
CA MET A 1 20.45 -52.12 39.31
C MET A 1 19.48 -52.70 38.29
N LYS A 2 19.96 -53.21 37.14
CA LYS A 2 19.11 -53.94 36.19
C LYS A 2 18.79 -55.32 36.79
N TYR A 3 17.50 -55.61 37.02
CA TYR A 3 17.06 -56.93 37.47
C TYR A 3 17.13 -57.88 36.27
N TYR A 4 18.12 -58.77 36.28
CA TYR A 4 18.16 -59.90 35.35
C TYR A 4 17.47 -61.08 36.05
N PRO A 5 16.40 -61.65 35.47
CA PRO A 5 15.82 -62.86 36.04
C PRO A 5 16.89 -63.95 36.10
N LYS A 6 17.12 -64.48 37.30
CA LYS A 6 18.00 -65.63 37.50
C LYS A 6 17.20 -66.88 37.20
N PHE A 7 17.38 -67.43 36.01
CA PHE A 7 16.79 -68.72 35.68
C PHE A 7 17.59 -69.83 36.37
N ALA A 8 16.90 -70.61 37.22
CA ALA A 8 17.46 -71.82 37.79
C ALA A 8 17.12 -73.00 36.86
N ASN A 9 18.14 -73.74 36.44
CA ASN A 9 17.93 -75.05 35.82
C ASN A 9 17.63 -76.06 36.93
N VAL A 10 16.36 -76.42 37.07
CA VAL A 10 15.92 -77.43 38.03
C VAL A 10 15.77 -78.76 37.31
N LYS A 11 16.46 -79.80 37.78
CA LYS A 11 16.32 -81.17 37.26
C LYS A 11 15.52 -81.99 38.27
N PHE A 12 14.32 -82.39 37.89
CA PHE A 12 13.45 -83.19 38.74
C PHE A 12 13.75 -84.68 38.57
N ILE A 13 13.86 -85.41 39.68
CA ILE A 13 13.99 -86.87 39.69
C ILE A 13 12.60 -87.43 40.03
N VAL A 14 12.03 -88.24 39.15
CA VAL A 14 10.80 -88.98 39.40
C VAL A 14 11.04 -90.48 39.33
N GLY A 15 10.38 -91.22 40.23
CA GLY A 15 10.15 -92.65 40.07
C GLY A 15 9.10 -92.93 38.99
N ASP A 16 8.58 -94.17 38.93
CA ASP A 16 7.73 -94.72 37.85
C ASP A 16 6.34 -94.06 37.63
N GLY A 17 6.14 -92.81 38.09
CA GLY A 17 4.95 -92.00 37.80
C GLY A 17 5.25 -90.90 36.77
N GLU A 18 4.29 -90.66 35.87
CA GLU A 18 4.35 -89.57 34.89
C GLU A 18 4.31 -88.21 35.62
N LEU A 19 5.31 -87.35 35.40
CA LEU A 19 5.28 -85.98 35.90
C LEU A 19 4.43 -85.13 34.98
N ASP A 20 3.21 -84.84 35.42
CA ASP A 20 2.47 -83.68 34.94
C ASP A 20 2.84 -82.48 35.81
N PHE A 21 3.65 -81.57 35.28
CA PHE A 21 4.00 -80.33 35.97
C PHE A 21 2.88 -79.29 35.94
N GLY A 22 1.79 -79.56 35.21
CA GLY A 22 0.88 -78.53 34.77
C GLY A 22 1.61 -77.48 33.94
N TYR A 23 0.85 -76.74 33.13
CA TYR A 23 1.39 -75.51 32.56
C TYR A 23 1.60 -74.52 33.70
N THR A 24 2.85 -74.30 34.13
CA THR A 24 3.18 -73.19 35.03
C THR A 24 3.28 -71.94 34.18
N GLU A 25 2.12 -71.33 33.90
CA GLU A 25 2.08 -70.02 33.27
C GLU A 25 2.62 -68.98 34.26
N PHE A 26 3.81 -68.45 33.98
CA PHE A 26 4.30 -67.27 34.69
C PHE A 26 3.44 -66.09 34.24
N SER A 27 2.55 -65.65 35.12
CA SER A 27 1.74 -64.44 34.88
C SER A 27 2.67 -63.25 34.66
N THR A 28 2.60 -62.65 33.47
CA THR A 28 3.39 -61.45 33.12
C THR A 28 3.06 -60.29 34.05
N ASP A 29 1.82 -60.21 34.53
CA ASP A 29 1.36 -59.27 35.57
C ASP A 29 2.14 -59.44 36.89
N ASP A 30 2.30 -60.67 37.37
CA ASP A 30 3.04 -60.94 38.60
C ASP A 30 4.54 -60.60 38.45
N LEU A 31 5.12 -60.88 37.27
CA LEU A 31 6.49 -60.51 36.97
C LEU A 31 6.68 -58.98 36.96
N CYS A 32 5.74 -58.23 36.40
CA CYS A 32 5.77 -56.77 36.41
C CYS A 32 5.62 -56.20 37.83
N LYS A 33 4.65 -56.69 38.61
CA LYS A 33 4.47 -56.25 40.01
C LYS A 33 5.68 -56.54 40.88
N GLN A 34 6.28 -57.72 40.76
CA GLN A 34 7.49 -58.10 41.51
C GLN A 34 8.71 -57.23 41.12
N ALA A 35 8.78 -56.78 39.87
CA ALA A 35 9.80 -55.86 39.39
C ALA A 35 9.52 -54.38 39.73
N GLY A 36 8.42 -54.07 40.44
CA GLY A 36 8.08 -52.73 40.91
C GLY A 36 7.20 -51.91 39.95
N TYR A 37 6.63 -52.52 38.91
CA TYR A 37 5.66 -51.86 38.02
C TYR A 37 4.25 -51.99 38.62
N VAL A 38 3.88 -51.02 39.45
CA VAL A 38 2.68 -51.08 40.30
C VAL A 38 1.43 -50.46 39.68
N HIS A 39 1.56 -49.74 38.56
CA HIS A 39 0.45 -49.05 37.90
C HIS A 39 0.02 -49.76 36.63
N ASN A 40 -1.27 -50.10 36.50
CA ASN A 40 -1.86 -50.60 35.25
C ASN A 40 -2.32 -49.40 34.39
N GLY A 41 -1.46 -48.97 33.49
CA GLY A 41 -1.61 -47.74 32.73
C GLY A 41 -1.46 -46.49 33.60
N CYS A 42 -1.53 -45.33 32.94
CA CYS A 42 -1.59 -44.04 33.63
C CYS A 42 -2.94 -43.37 33.43
N PRO A 43 -3.37 -42.52 34.36
CA PRO A 43 -4.50 -41.63 34.14
C PRO A 43 -4.30 -40.81 32.85
N ALA A 44 -5.41 -40.46 32.21
CA ALA A 44 -5.35 -39.70 30.96
C ALA A 44 -4.54 -38.40 31.15
N GLY A 45 -3.55 -38.18 30.28
CA GLY A 45 -2.68 -37.00 30.31
C GLY A 45 -1.39 -37.15 31.12
N TYR A 46 -1.22 -38.22 31.92
CA TYR A 46 0.03 -38.49 32.62
C TYR A 46 1.05 -39.18 31.71
N ILE A 47 2.33 -38.92 31.98
CA ILE A 47 3.46 -39.52 31.25
C ILE A 47 3.81 -40.84 31.92
N LYS A 48 3.99 -41.89 31.12
CA LYS A 48 4.54 -43.17 31.58
C LYS A 48 6.05 -43.02 31.76
N ASP A 49 6.56 -43.27 32.97
CA ASP A 49 8.00 -43.20 33.25
C ASP A 49 8.77 -44.35 32.57
N ASP A 50 8.64 -45.56 33.12
CA ASP A 50 9.20 -46.80 32.59
C ASP A 50 8.08 -47.85 32.43
N GLU A 51 7.96 -48.43 31.23
CA GLU A 51 7.05 -49.53 30.93
C GLU A 51 7.68 -50.89 31.29
N CYS A 52 6.85 -51.83 31.75
CA CYS A 52 7.32 -53.16 32.09
C CYS A 52 7.73 -53.94 30.82
N PRO A 53 8.91 -54.59 30.82
CA PRO A 53 9.37 -55.37 29.66
C PRO A 53 8.51 -56.59 29.33
N TYR A 54 7.75 -57.10 30.30
CA TYR A 54 6.93 -58.31 30.15
C TYR A 54 5.48 -58.00 29.75
N ASP A 55 4.95 -56.84 30.15
CA ASP A 55 3.64 -56.34 29.74
C ASP A 55 3.61 -54.80 29.83
N SER A 56 3.61 -54.11 28.69
CA SER A 56 3.67 -52.65 28.59
C SER A 56 2.45 -51.91 29.15
N LYS A 57 1.41 -52.65 29.60
CA LYS A 57 0.32 -52.08 30.40
C LYS A 57 0.81 -51.63 31.77
N PHE A 58 1.79 -52.34 32.35
CA PHE A 58 2.30 -51.98 33.67
C PHE A 58 3.42 -50.96 33.58
N VAL A 59 3.34 -49.92 34.40
CA VAL A 59 4.32 -48.85 34.47
C VAL A 59 4.79 -48.65 35.90
N ARG A 60 6.03 -48.16 36.05
CA ARG A 60 6.62 -47.94 37.38
C ARG A 60 6.02 -46.73 38.08
N ASP A 61 5.79 -45.66 37.34
CA ASP A 61 5.21 -44.43 37.86
C ASP A 61 4.48 -43.67 36.73
N CYS A 62 3.57 -42.79 37.15
CA CYS A 62 2.83 -41.89 36.28
C CYS A 62 3.19 -40.45 36.64
N ILE A 63 3.94 -39.79 35.76
CA ILE A 63 4.49 -38.47 36.02
C ILE A 63 3.51 -37.40 35.52
N ASP A 64 3.20 -36.45 36.39
CA ASP A 64 2.44 -35.26 36.01
C ASP A 64 3.25 -34.42 35.00
N PRO A 65 2.66 -34.02 33.86
CA PRO A 65 3.34 -33.23 32.85
C PRO A 65 4.00 -31.95 33.37
N ASP A 66 3.37 -31.22 34.31
CA ASP A 66 3.97 -30.03 34.92
C ASP A 66 5.25 -30.37 35.68
N ILE A 67 5.21 -31.44 36.48
CA ILE A 67 6.34 -31.87 37.30
C ILE A 67 7.49 -32.28 36.38
N TRP A 68 7.20 -33.09 35.35
CA TRP A 68 8.20 -33.51 34.39
C TRP A 68 8.85 -32.30 33.70
N CYS A 69 8.04 -31.37 33.18
CA CYS A 69 8.51 -30.18 32.49
C CYS A 69 9.39 -29.33 33.41
N LYS A 70 8.93 -29.00 34.63
CA LYS A 70 9.72 -28.19 35.57
C LYS A 70 11.02 -28.89 35.97
N ASN A 71 11.00 -30.19 36.23
CA ASN A 71 12.22 -30.93 36.56
C ASN A 71 13.24 -30.99 35.41
N ASN A 72 12.78 -30.83 34.16
CA ASN A 72 13.62 -30.79 32.96
C ASN A 72 13.94 -29.35 32.49
N GLY A 73 13.73 -28.35 33.35
CA GLY A 73 14.13 -26.95 33.11
C GLY A 73 13.11 -26.11 32.34
N TYR A 74 11.90 -26.60 32.11
CA TYR A 74 10.83 -25.84 31.46
C TYR A 74 10.06 -25.01 32.50
N HIS A 75 10.61 -23.85 32.87
CA HIS A 75 10.03 -22.95 33.89
C HIS A 75 9.40 -21.68 33.31
N VAL A 76 9.69 -21.35 32.04
CA VAL A 76 9.21 -20.13 31.41
C VAL A 76 7.74 -20.30 31.03
N THR A 77 6.90 -19.37 31.45
CA THR A 77 5.48 -19.30 31.05
C THR A 77 5.18 -18.10 30.16
N SER A 78 6.01 -17.06 30.22
CA SER A 78 5.87 -15.81 29.50
C SER A 78 7.21 -15.07 29.46
N CYS A 79 7.39 -14.21 28.46
CA CYS A 79 8.57 -13.37 28.29
C CYS A 79 8.15 -11.91 28.08
N SER A 80 9.08 -10.99 28.32
CA SER A 80 8.88 -9.56 28.04
C SER A 80 9.36 -9.24 26.64
N VAL A 81 8.56 -8.48 25.88
CA VAL A 81 8.93 -7.99 24.55
C VAL A 81 10.27 -7.24 24.63
N PRO A 82 11.27 -7.54 23.76
CA PRO A 82 11.15 -8.23 22.47
C PRO A 82 11.41 -9.75 22.50
N GLU A 83 11.46 -10.37 23.67
CA GLU A 83 11.67 -11.81 23.81
C GLU A 83 10.34 -12.57 23.89
N TYR A 84 10.33 -13.79 23.37
CA TYR A 84 9.16 -14.65 23.32
C TYR A 84 9.50 -16.07 23.81
N PRO A 85 8.53 -16.80 24.38
CA PRO A 85 8.76 -18.15 24.86
C PRO A 85 9.23 -19.07 23.72
N ALA A 86 10.34 -19.76 23.94
CA ALA A 86 10.97 -20.65 22.99
C ALA A 86 11.28 -22.00 23.65
N ASN A 87 11.49 -23.02 22.82
CA ASN A 87 11.76 -24.40 23.28
C ASN A 87 10.62 -24.93 24.19
N PRO A 88 9.42 -25.17 23.63
CA PRO A 88 8.25 -25.60 24.40
C PRO A 88 8.44 -27.01 25.00
N CYS A 89 7.82 -27.25 26.15
CA CYS A 89 7.83 -28.58 26.76
C CYS A 89 6.97 -29.55 25.93
N PRO A 90 7.48 -30.76 25.60
CA PRO A 90 6.74 -31.74 24.80
C PRO A 90 5.44 -32.21 25.44
N TYR A 91 5.34 -32.15 26.77
CA TYR A 91 4.17 -32.65 27.51
C TYR A 91 3.25 -31.55 28.03
N LYS A 92 3.66 -30.26 27.94
CA LYS A 92 2.82 -29.13 28.35
C LYS A 92 3.15 -27.86 27.57
N SER A 93 2.25 -27.47 26.67
CA SER A 93 2.43 -26.34 25.75
C SER A 93 2.52 -24.96 26.43
N SER A 94 2.15 -24.85 27.71
CA SER A 94 2.25 -23.59 28.47
C SER A 94 3.60 -23.40 29.17
N LEU A 95 4.53 -24.36 29.06
CA LEU A 95 5.86 -24.31 29.68
C LEU A 95 6.96 -24.35 28.62
N TYR A 96 7.98 -23.53 28.83
CA TYR A 96 9.07 -23.27 27.88
C TYR A 96 10.41 -23.28 28.62
N LYS A 97 11.50 -23.52 27.88
CA LYS A 97 12.85 -23.55 28.45
C LYS A 97 13.51 -22.18 28.51
N SER A 98 13.19 -21.29 27.57
CA SER A 98 13.87 -20.02 27.42
C SER A 98 12.97 -18.94 26.83
N CYS A 99 13.46 -17.70 26.92
CA CYS A 99 12.98 -16.57 26.15
C CYS A 99 14.00 -16.30 25.04
N GLU A 100 13.53 -16.17 23.79
CA GLU A 100 14.37 -15.83 22.65
C GLU A 100 13.89 -14.55 21.99
N THR A 101 14.83 -13.69 21.60
CA THR A 101 14.55 -12.40 20.97
C THR A 101 13.96 -12.57 19.58
N ASP A 102 12.79 -11.97 19.36
CA ASP A 102 12.19 -11.83 18.02
C ASP A 102 11.80 -10.38 17.79
N ASN A 103 12.78 -9.58 17.34
CA ASN A 103 12.59 -8.17 17.04
C ASN A 103 11.55 -7.94 15.94
N ILE A 104 11.42 -8.88 14.99
CA ILE A 104 10.47 -8.76 13.88
C ILE A 104 9.04 -8.90 14.41
N ARG A 105 8.79 -9.92 15.22
CA ARG A 105 7.50 -10.12 15.88
C ARG A 105 7.16 -8.96 16.81
N ALA A 106 8.13 -8.51 17.61
CA ALA A 106 7.96 -7.36 18.49
C ALA A 106 7.51 -6.10 17.73
N CYS A 107 8.17 -5.79 16.62
CA CYS A 107 7.78 -4.65 15.79
C CYS A 107 6.37 -4.80 15.19
N LYS A 108 6.01 -6.00 14.71
CA LYS A 108 4.68 -6.26 14.14
C LYS A 108 3.57 -6.14 15.18
N GLU A 109 3.76 -6.68 16.39
CA GLU A 109 2.80 -6.60 17.49
C GLU A 109 2.59 -5.15 17.97
N LEU A 110 3.62 -4.30 17.86
CA LEU A 110 3.53 -2.85 18.12
C LEU A 110 2.93 -2.04 16.95
N GLY A 111 2.53 -2.69 15.86
CA GLY A 111 1.89 -2.05 14.70
C GLY A 111 2.86 -1.40 13.70
N TYR A 112 4.14 -1.78 13.73
CA TYR A 112 5.11 -1.37 12.71
C TYR A 112 5.15 -2.39 11.58
N SER A 113 5.43 -1.92 10.37
CA SER A 113 5.56 -2.75 9.18
C SER A 113 6.84 -2.45 8.42
N LEU A 114 7.41 -3.49 7.78
CA LEU A 114 8.52 -3.33 6.83
C LEU A 114 8.02 -2.69 5.53
N THR A 115 6.79 -3.00 5.13
CA THR A 115 6.16 -2.53 3.90
C THR A 115 4.75 -2.04 4.19
N CYS A 116 4.38 -0.88 3.66
CA CYS A 116 3.05 -0.31 3.85
C CYS A 116 2.07 -0.73 2.76
N GLU A 117 0.77 -0.70 3.08
CA GLU A 117 -0.27 -0.96 2.10
C GLU A 117 -0.30 0.11 0.99
N ALA A 118 -0.95 -0.22 -0.13
CA ALA A 118 -1.11 0.71 -1.24
C ALA A 118 -1.67 2.07 -0.79
N GLY A 119 -0.99 3.14 -1.17
CA GLY A 119 -1.34 4.51 -0.81
C GLY A 119 -0.85 4.98 0.56
N LYS A 120 -0.02 4.18 1.24
CA LYS A 120 0.69 4.54 2.46
C LYS A 120 2.20 4.45 2.28
N VAL A 121 2.93 5.15 3.14
CA VAL A 121 4.40 5.15 3.22
C VAL A 121 4.83 5.03 4.68
N GLY A 122 6.06 4.55 4.91
CA GLY A 122 6.62 4.49 6.25
C GLY A 122 6.87 5.88 6.82
N ASP A 123 6.38 6.14 8.03
CA ASP A 123 6.63 7.37 8.77
C ASP A 123 8.08 7.39 9.27
N ILE A 124 8.87 8.33 8.78
CA ILE A 124 10.29 8.46 9.13
C ILE A 124 10.50 8.81 10.61
N ASN A 125 9.47 9.36 11.27
CA ASN A 125 9.53 9.77 12.68
C ASN A 125 9.04 8.67 13.62
N GLN A 126 8.47 7.58 13.08
CA GLN A 126 7.93 6.48 13.86
C GLN A 126 8.54 5.15 13.39
N SER A 127 9.81 4.94 13.74
CA SER A 127 10.51 3.67 13.59
C SER A 127 10.33 2.77 14.80
N CYS A 128 10.39 1.45 14.59
CA CYS A 128 10.29 0.48 15.68
C CYS A 128 11.56 0.52 16.55
N PRO A 129 11.44 0.47 17.89
CA PRO A 129 12.59 0.46 18.80
C PRO A 129 13.54 -0.73 18.64
N TYR A 130 13.05 -1.86 18.12
CA TYR A 130 13.81 -3.11 18.01
C TYR A 130 14.37 -3.37 16.60
N ASN A 131 13.86 -2.66 15.59
CA ASN A 131 14.32 -2.74 14.21
C ASN A 131 13.91 -1.47 13.43
N ASP A 132 14.86 -0.62 13.09
CA ASP A 132 14.64 0.69 12.45
C ASP A 132 14.07 0.62 11.03
N SER A 133 14.16 -0.54 10.38
CA SER A 133 13.60 -0.79 9.06
C SER A 133 12.08 -0.92 9.09
N TYR A 134 11.51 -1.21 10.26
CA TYR A 134 10.07 -1.28 10.47
C TYR A 134 9.55 0.08 10.92
N LYS A 135 8.54 0.60 10.22
CA LYS A 135 7.96 1.93 10.46
C LYS A 135 6.44 1.83 10.58
N LYS A 136 5.82 2.79 11.27
CA LYS A 136 4.36 2.94 11.19
C LYS A 136 3.99 3.47 9.81
N CYS A 137 2.86 3.00 9.30
CA CYS A 137 2.39 3.40 7.98
C CYS A 137 1.44 4.59 8.10
N ILE A 138 1.77 5.66 7.36
CA ILE A 138 0.94 6.86 7.23
C ILE A 138 0.49 7.01 5.78
N CYS A 139 -0.58 7.77 5.54
CA CYS A 139 -1.02 8.08 4.18
C CYS A 139 0.10 8.76 3.40
N ASN A 140 0.31 8.34 2.16
CA ASN A 140 1.28 9.00 1.29
C ASN A 140 0.88 10.48 1.17
N PRO A 141 1.74 11.45 1.54
CA PRO A 141 1.38 12.87 1.45
C PRO A 141 1.09 13.30 0.00
N CYS A 142 1.56 12.52 -0.99
CA CYS A 142 1.42 12.82 -2.40
C CYS A 142 1.96 14.21 -2.75
N SER A 143 3.12 14.56 -2.18
CA SER A 143 3.79 15.84 -2.41
C SER A 143 4.00 16.08 -3.91
N GLY A 144 3.52 17.22 -4.41
CA GLY A 144 3.56 17.58 -5.83
C GLY A 144 2.39 17.03 -6.66
N TYR A 145 1.36 16.44 -6.04
CA TYR A 145 0.11 16.05 -6.67
C TYR A 145 -1.02 16.84 -6.02
N ASP A 146 -1.36 17.98 -6.62
CA ASP A 146 -2.25 18.96 -5.98
C ASP A 146 -3.68 18.92 -6.52
N TYR A 147 -3.94 18.10 -7.55
CA TYR A 147 -5.19 18.14 -8.30
C TYR A 147 -6.03 16.89 -8.09
N THR A 148 -7.35 17.06 -8.03
CA THR A 148 -8.31 15.96 -8.20
C THR A 148 -8.40 15.56 -9.68
N ALA A 149 -9.03 14.42 -9.96
CA ALA A 149 -9.28 13.97 -11.33
C ALA A 149 -10.00 15.03 -12.18
N ALA A 150 -11.03 15.67 -11.61
CA ALA A 150 -11.81 16.72 -12.30
C ALA A 150 -10.98 17.98 -12.57
N GLN A 151 -10.09 18.37 -11.64
CA GLN A 151 -9.22 19.54 -11.83
C GLN A 151 -8.08 19.27 -12.81
N ALA A 152 -7.55 18.05 -12.83
CA ALA A 152 -6.46 17.64 -13.72
C ALA A 152 -6.93 17.51 -15.18
N SER A 153 -8.21 17.17 -15.39
CA SER A 153 -8.86 17.06 -16.70
C SER A 153 -9.73 18.26 -17.07
N ALA A 154 -9.66 19.34 -16.27
CA ALA A 154 -10.38 20.57 -16.58
C ALA A 154 -9.93 21.13 -17.95
N GLN A 155 -10.83 21.86 -18.61
CA GLN A 155 -10.51 22.53 -19.87
C GLN A 155 -9.20 23.31 -19.75
N GLY A 156 -8.32 23.15 -20.74
CA GLY A 156 -7.00 23.75 -20.69
C GLY A 156 -5.89 22.84 -20.19
N TYR A 157 -6.21 21.69 -19.61
CA TYR A 157 -5.24 20.83 -18.93
C TYR A 157 -5.30 19.38 -19.41
N VAL A 158 -4.18 18.68 -19.22
CA VAL A 158 -4.05 17.24 -19.46
C VAL A 158 -3.58 16.58 -18.16
N PRO A 159 -4.26 15.52 -17.69
CA PRO A 159 -3.86 14.80 -16.48
C PRO A 159 -2.53 14.06 -16.72
N GLY A 160 -1.66 14.08 -15.70
CA GLY A 160 -0.36 13.41 -15.71
C GLY A 160 -0.31 12.23 -14.74
N GLU A 161 0.84 12.10 -14.06
CA GLU A 161 1.05 11.07 -13.05
C GLU A 161 0.00 11.10 -11.94
N VAL A 162 -0.22 9.95 -11.31
CA VAL A 162 -1.16 9.78 -10.19
C VAL A 162 -0.46 9.35 -8.91
N CYS A 163 -0.99 9.77 -7.78
CA CYS A 163 -0.57 9.33 -6.46
C CYS A 163 -1.78 8.93 -5.62
N ASN A 164 -1.70 7.76 -4.99
CA ASN A 164 -2.72 7.29 -4.06
C ASN A 164 -2.33 7.69 -2.63
N SER A 165 -3.21 8.39 -1.94
CA SER A 165 -3.12 8.73 -0.52
C SER A 165 -4.29 8.09 0.24
N CYS A 166 -4.06 6.93 0.85
CA CYS A 166 -5.09 6.20 1.61
C CYS A 166 -6.43 6.03 0.87
N GLY A 167 -6.39 5.70 -0.43
CA GLY A 167 -7.56 5.55 -1.29
C GLY A 167 -7.97 6.82 -2.03
N THR A 168 -7.45 7.99 -1.66
CA THR A 168 -7.68 9.24 -2.38
C THR A 168 -6.64 9.40 -3.49
N ILE A 169 -7.09 9.41 -4.76
CA ILE A 169 -6.20 9.62 -5.90
C ILE A 169 -6.01 11.11 -6.16
N LYS A 170 -4.75 11.54 -6.16
CA LYS A 170 -4.31 12.88 -6.56
C LYS A 170 -3.52 12.81 -7.86
N TYR A 171 -3.52 13.91 -8.60
CA TYR A 171 -3.00 13.98 -9.96
C TYR A 171 -2.02 15.13 -10.08
N LYS A 172 -0.99 14.95 -10.92
CA LYS A 172 -0.33 16.06 -11.61
C LYS A 172 -1.15 16.46 -12.82
N ARG A 173 -0.94 17.67 -13.31
CA ARG A 173 -1.48 18.11 -14.59
C ARG A 173 -0.47 19.01 -15.29
N THR A 174 -0.56 19.05 -16.60
CA THR A 174 0.13 20.03 -17.44
C THR A 174 -0.89 20.81 -18.23
N GLU A 175 -0.53 22.01 -18.68
CA GLU A 175 -1.37 22.71 -19.65
C GLU A 175 -1.39 21.92 -20.96
N ASN A 176 -2.56 21.89 -21.61
CA ASN A 176 -2.68 21.34 -22.94
C ASN A 176 -1.81 22.15 -23.90
N ALA A 177 -0.90 21.46 -24.59
CA ALA A 177 0.03 22.07 -25.53
C ALA A 177 -0.68 22.87 -26.65
N CYS A 178 -1.94 22.52 -26.96
CA CYS A 178 -2.70 23.10 -28.06
C CYS A 178 -1.89 23.15 -29.36
N SER A 179 -1.28 22.02 -29.72
CA SER A 179 -0.44 21.90 -30.91
C SER A 179 -1.21 22.34 -32.16
N GLY A 180 -0.64 23.31 -32.90
CA GLY A 180 -1.27 23.90 -34.08
C GLY A 180 -2.12 25.15 -33.82
N TYR A 181 -2.29 25.57 -32.56
CA TYR A 181 -2.99 26.79 -32.19
C TYR A 181 -2.01 27.88 -31.76
N LYS A 182 -2.44 29.14 -31.90
CA LYS A 182 -1.67 30.35 -31.61
C LYS A 182 -2.45 31.26 -30.66
N THR A 183 -1.72 32.04 -29.88
CA THR A 183 -2.30 33.18 -29.16
C THR A 183 -2.47 34.32 -30.17
N CYS A 184 -3.66 34.92 -30.22
CA CYS A 184 -3.98 35.96 -31.19
C CYS A 184 -4.39 37.24 -30.45
N ASP A 185 -3.68 38.35 -30.70
CA ASP A 185 -3.92 39.63 -30.00
C ASP A 185 -5.33 40.20 -30.27
N CYS A 186 -5.86 39.96 -31.48
CA CYS A 186 -7.17 40.43 -31.93
C CYS A 186 -8.22 39.31 -32.03
N GLY A 187 -7.98 38.17 -31.38
CA GLY A 187 -8.85 37.00 -31.40
C GLY A 187 -8.71 36.14 -32.67
N GLY A 188 -9.51 35.07 -32.74
CA GLY A 188 -9.58 34.19 -33.90
C GLY A 188 -10.44 34.74 -35.03
N GLU A 189 -10.20 34.27 -36.26
CA GLU A 189 -11.11 34.53 -37.38
C GLU A 189 -12.51 33.95 -37.14
N ALA A 190 -13.50 34.41 -37.91
CA ALA A 190 -14.85 33.87 -37.83
C ALA A 190 -14.84 32.38 -38.18
N GLY A 191 -15.23 31.53 -37.21
CA GLY A 191 -15.20 30.06 -37.37
C GLY A 191 -13.87 29.40 -36.98
N ALA A 192 -12.88 30.16 -36.48
CA ALA A 192 -11.64 29.60 -35.96
C ALA A 192 -11.91 28.60 -34.82
N LYS A 193 -11.18 27.49 -34.82
CA LYS A 193 -11.25 26.50 -33.75
C LYS A 193 -10.54 27.05 -32.52
N VAL A 194 -11.05 26.67 -31.36
CA VAL A 194 -10.53 27.13 -30.06
C VAL A 194 -9.91 25.97 -29.31
N CYS A 195 -8.72 26.20 -28.76
CA CYS A 195 -8.09 25.33 -27.77
C CYS A 195 -7.68 26.15 -26.56
N TYR A 196 -7.81 25.59 -25.37
CA TYR A 196 -7.33 26.22 -24.14
C TYR A 196 -6.01 25.57 -23.72
N SER A 197 -5.03 26.40 -23.37
CA SER A 197 -3.75 26.03 -22.75
C SER A 197 -3.75 26.69 -21.37
N GLY A 198 -4.08 25.92 -20.34
CA GLY A 198 -4.44 26.45 -19.03
C GLY A 198 -5.63 27.41 -19.14
N ALA A 199 -5.47 28.63 -18.63
CA ALA A 199 -6.48 29.69 -18.76
C ALA A 199 -6.43 30.44 -20.10
N VAL A 200 -5.41 30.19 -20.93
CA VAL A 200 -5.19 30.93 -22.18
C VAL A 200 -5.98 30.31 -23.31
N GLN A 201 -6.87 31.10 -23.90
CA GLN A 201 -7.57 30.75 -25.14
C GLN A 201 -6.63 30.93 -26.34
N LYS A 202 -6.52 29.90 -27.17
CA LYS A 202 -5.73 29.87 -28.42
C LYS A 202 -6.63 29.52 -29.59
N PHE A 203 -6.25 29.99 -30.78
CA PHE A 203 -7.00 29.79 -32.02
C PHE A 203 -6.14 29.11 -33.08
N ASP A 204 -6.73 28.29 -33.94
CA ASP A 204 -6.01 27.71 -35.07
C ASP A 204 -5.65 28.77 -36.12
N THR A 205 -6.53 29.75 -36.31
CA THR A 205 -6.36 30.89 -37.23
C THR A 205 -6.61 32.21 -36.53
N CYS A 206 -5.63 33.12 -36.59
CA CYS A 206 -5.72 34.45 -35.98
C CYS A 206 -6.36 35.45 -36.92
N ARG A 207 -7.26 36.28 -36.39
CA ARG A 207 -7.78 37.44 -37.10
C ARG A 207 -6.68 38.48 -37.26
N SER A 208 -6.58 39.09 -38.44
CA SER A 208 -5.73 40.26 -38.64
C SER A 208 -6.20 41.42 -37.73
N CYS A 209 -5.27 41.98 -36.96
CA CYS A 209 -5.54 43.17 -36.17
C CYS A 209 -5.91 44.34 -37.07
N CYS A 210 -7.00 45.04 -36.75
CA CYS A 210 -7.33 46.27 -37.44
C CYS A 210 -6.48 47.40 -36.85
N GLU A 211 -5.76 48.11 -37.72
CA GLU A 211 -5.01 49.31 -37.32
C GLU A 211 -5.95 50.44 -36.87
N ASN A 212 -7.24 50.35 -37.22
CA ASN A 212 -8.27 51.35 -36.93
C ASN A 212 -7.84 52.75 -37.39
N LYS A 213 -7.19 52.81 -38.56
CA LYS A 213 -6.76 54.07 -39.16
C LYS A 213 -7.97 54.93 -39.55
N CYS A 214 -9.08 54.30 -39.90
CA CYS A 214 -10.28 54.99 -40.32
C CYS A 214 -11.27 55.17 -39.17
N THR A 215 -11.86 56.36 -39.08
CA THR A 215 -12.79 56.74 -38.00
C THR A 215 -14.23 56.94 -38.48
N LEU A 216 -14.44 57.19 -39.78
CA LEU A 216 -15.73 57.61 -40.33
C LEU A 216 -16.65 56.42 -40.61
N ALA A 217 -17.93 56.51 -40.25
CA ALA A 217 -18.92 55.45 -40.54
C ALA A 217 -19.35 55.39 -42.02
N SER A 218 -19.19 56.50 -42.75
CA SER A 218 -19.53 56.64 -44.16
C SER A 218 -18.61 57.67 -44.82
N CYS A 219 -18.40 57.56 -46.13
CA CYS A 219 -17.66 58.59 -46.87
C CYS A 219 -18.50 59.88 -47.00
N PRO A 220 -18.02 61.04 -46.51
CA PRO A 220 -18.75 62.29 -46.63
C PRO A 220 -18.91 62.76 -48.09
N ALA A 221 -20.00 63.46 -48.37
CA ALA A 221 -20.25 64.03 -49.69
C ALA A 221 -19.16 65.06 -50.04
N GLY A 222 -18.62 64.98 -51.26
CA GLY A 222 -17.52 65.85 -51.72
C GLY A 222 -16.12 65.33 -51.40
N ASN A 223 -16.00 64.24 -50.63
CA ASN A 223 -14.72 63.63 -50.31
C ASN A 223 -14.46 62.38 -51.16
N THR A 224 -13.19 62.11 -51.41
CA THR A 224 -12.69 60.80 -51.87
C THR A 224 -12.24 60.03 -50.63
N CYS A 225 -12.74 58.80 -50.45
CA CYS A 225 -12.43 58.01 -49.27
C CYS A 225 -11.85 56.64 -49.62
N GLU A 226 -10.99 56.15 -48.73
CA GLU A 226 -10.56 54.75 -48.69
C GLU A 226 -11.38 53.99 -47.64
N TYR A 227 -11.72 52.73 -47.92
CA TYR A 227 -12.50 51.88 -47.02
C TYR A 227 -11.59 50.88 -46.29
N GLU A 228 -11.51 50.97 -44.97
CA GLU A 228 -10.83 50.00 -44.12
C GLU A 228 -11.81 48.88 -43.77
N SER A 229 -11.76 47.80 -44.55
CA SER A 229 -12.66 46.64 -44.41
C SER A 229 -12.64 46.00 -43.02
N CYS A 230 -11.51 46.08 -42.32
CA CYS A 230 -11.32 45.50 -40.99
C CYS A 230 -12.14 46.21 -39.89
N SER A 231 -12.12 47.54 -39.88
CA SER A 231 -12.91 48.38 -38.95
C SER A 231 -14.31 48.71 -39.49
N LYS A 232 -14.54 48.44 -40.78
CA LYS A 232 -15.72 48.84 -41.55
C LYS A 232 -15.92 50.36 -41.57
N LYS A 233 -14.82 51.11 -41.56
CA LYS A 233 -14.81 52.57 -41.53
C LYS A 233 -14.11 53.15 -42.75
N TYR A 234 -14.35 54.44 -42.99
CA TYR A 234 -13.80 55.20 -44.10
C TYR A 234 -12.76 56.22 -43.61
N CYS A 235 -11.72 56.40 -44.41
CA CYS A 235 -10.74 57.46 -44.27
C CYS A 235 -10.96 58.45 -45.41
N ALA A 236 -11.16 59.74 -45.11
CA ALA A 236 -11.13 60.76 -46.15
C ALA A 236 -9.67 60.98 -46.58
N VAL A 237 -9.37 60.73 -47.86
CA VAL A 237 -8.00 60.84 -48.43
C VAL A 237 -7.83 62.03 -49.37
N GLY A 238 -8.92 62.74 -49.69
CA GLY A 238 -8.90 63.96 -50.49
C GLY A 238 -10.29 64.43 -50.87
N CYS A 239 -10.37 65.43 -51.74
CA CYS A 239 -11.62 65.94 -52.30
C CYS A 239 -11.98 65.29 -53.63
N ALA A 240 -13.28 65.12 -53.88
CA ALA A 240 -13.80 64.61 -55.16
C ALA A 240 -13.63 65.65 -56.28
N THR A 241 -13.67 65.21 -57.53
CA THR A 241 -13.57 66.12 -58.69
C THR A 241 -14.68 67.17 -58.66
N GLY A 242 -14.29 68.45 -58.76
CA GLY A 242 -15.22 69.58 -58.65
C GLY A 242 -15.30 70.21 -57.24
N TYR A 243 -14.54 69.70 -56.28
CA TYR A 243 -14.42 70.26 -54.93
C TYR A 243 -13.01 70.81 -54.70
N LEU A 244 -12.88 71.82 -53.82
CA LEU A 244 -11.61 72.40 -53.37
C LEU A 244 -11.29 71.96 -51.95
N ASP A 245 -10.03 71.60 -51.71
CA ASP A 245 -9.50 71.38 -50.36
C ASP A 245 -9.32 72.73 -49.67
N LEU A 246 -9.87 72.86 -48.47
CA LEU A 246 -9.83 74.09 -47.67
C LEU A 246 -8.70 74.10 -46.63
N ASP A 247 -7.82 73.10 -46.64
CA ASP A 247 -6.75 72.89 -45.65
C ASP A 247 -7.27 72.92 -44.20
N ASN A 248 -8.55 72.60 -44.01
CA ASN A 248 -9.23 72.62 -42.72
C ASN A 248 -9.95 71.29 -42.48
N TYR A 249 -9.74 70.71 -41.30
CA TYR A 249 -10.43 69.50 -40.86
C TYR A 249 -11.76 69.86 -40.20
N TRP A 250 -12.83 69.14 -40.54
CA TRP A 250 -14.14 69.25 -39.88
C TRP A 250 -14.45 68.01 -39.03
N CYS A 251 -15.54 68.05 -38.24
CA CYS A 251 -15.87 67.12 -37.14
C CYS A 251 -15.33 65.68 -37.33
N GLY A 252 -14.50 65.24 -36.38
CA GLY A 252 -13.92 63.89 -36.39
C GLY A 252 -12.61 63.72 -37.17
N GLY A 253 -11.99 64.83 -37.62
CA GLY A 253 -10.69 64.81 -38.29
C GLY A 253 -10.78 64.48 -39.79
N ALA A 254 -11.93 64.73 -40.43
CA ALA A 254 -12.10 64.56 -41.87
C ALA A 254 -11.72 65.83 -42.63
N LEU A 255 -11.15 65.71 -43.83
CA LEU A 255 -10.91 66.82 -44.76
C LEU A 255 -12.23 67.53 -45.13
N SER A 256 -12.23 68.87 -45.14
CA SER A 256 -13.37 69.68 -45.55
C SER A 256 -13.25 70.07 -47.03
N CYS A 257 -14.22 69.62 -47.84
CA CYS A 257 -14.26 69.84 -49.29
C CYS A 257 -15.50 70.66 -49.67
N LEU A 258 -15.34 71.80 -50.34
CA LEU A 258 -16.45 72.62 -50.85
C LEU A 258 -16.51 72.61 -52.37
N VAL A 259 -17.73 72.72 -52.92
CA VAL A 259 -17.97 72.79 -54.37
C VAL A 259 -17.26 74.01 -54.95
N LYS A 260 -16.58 73.82 -56.08
CA LYS A 260 -15.95 74.90 -56.87
C LYS A 260 -16.97 75.87 -57.46
#